data_AF-A0A2I2UHK5-F1
#
_entry.id   AF-A0A2I2UHK5-F1
#
_cell.length_a   1.000
_cell.length_b   1.000
_cell.length_c   1.000
_cell.angle_alpha   90.00
_cell.angle_beta   90.00
_cell.angle_gamma   90.00
#
_symmetry.space_group_name_H-M   'P 1'
#
loop_
_entity.id
_entity.type
_entity.pdbx_description
1 polymer ?
#
loop_
_entity_poly.entity_id
_entity_poly.type
_entity_poly.pdbx_seq_one_letter_code
_entity_poly.pdbx_strand_id
1 'polypeptide(L)' 'MDKSKKHTRHNQSQKWHRNGIKKRWSQRYESLLGHDKKGLKKMQANNAQAAAETPTPAPAAAQVPQSAWAPTEAPV' A
#
# COMPACT_ATOMS: atom_id res chain seq x y z
N MET A 1 30.39 7.80 44.04
CA MET A 1 29.50 7.85 42.87
C MET A 1 30.36 7.73 41.63
N ASP A 2 30.29 6.61 40.93
CA ASP A 2 31.10 6.37 39.73
C ASP A 2 30.39 6.92 38.48
N LYS A 3 31.14 7.53 37.59
CA LYS A 3 30.60 8.22 36.40
C LYS A 3 30.42 7.21 35.27
N SER A 4 29.18 6.99 34.83
CA SER A 4 28.87 6.10 33.72
C SER A 4 28.98 6.77 32.34
N LYS A 5 29.12 5.95 31.29
CA LYS A 5 29.17 6.38 29.89
C LYS A 5 27.82 6.97 29.46
N LYS A 6 27.79 8.26 29.10
CA LYS A 6 26.54 9.00 28.81
C LYS A 6 25.96 8.79 27.41
N HIS A 7 26.75 8.30 26.46
CA HIS A 7 26.29 8.04 25.09
C HIS A 7 27.12 6.93 24.43
N THR A 8 26.44 5.97 23.79
CA THR A 8 27.10 4.93 23.02
C THR A 8 26.24 4.45 21.85
N ARG A 9 26.86 4.34 20.67
CA ARG A 9 26.28 3.72 19.47
C ARG A 9 26.67 2.24 19.33
N HIS A 10 27.29 1.65 20.35
CA HIS A 10 27.98 0.36 20.26
C HIS A 10 27.15 -0.76 19.61
N ASN A 11 25.88 -0.90 19.98
CA ASN A 11 25.01 -1.98 19.52
C ASN A 11 23.87 -1.52 18.60
N GLN A 12 23.93 -0.28 18.08
CA GLN A 12 22.82 0.24 17.27
C GLN A 12 22.79 -0.40 15.89
N SER A 13 23.96 -0.56 15.26
CA SER A 13 24.07 -1.21 13.94
C SER A 13 23.58 -2.66 13.99
N GLN A 14 24.05 -3.45 14.95
CA GLN A 14 23.67 -4.85 15.07
C GLN A 14 22.15 -5.01 15.26
N LYS A 15 21.51 -4.13 16.05
CA LYS A 15 20.05 -4.12 16.20
C LYS A 15 19.31 -3.79 14.90
N TRP A 16 19.80 -2.85 14.10
CA TRP A 16 19.19 -2.51 12.81
C TRP A 16 19.28 -3.67 11.81
N HIS A 17 20.34 -4.47 11.86
CA HIS A 17 20.55 -5.59 10.94
C HIS A 17 19.94 -6.92 11.42
N ARG A 18 19.54 -7.06 12.69
CA ARG A 18 18.90 -8.29 13.23
C ARG A 18 17.67 -8.73 12.42
N ASN A 19 16.85 -7.77 12.01
CA ASN A 19 15.66 -8.01 11.19
C ASN A 19 15.84 -7.59 9.72
N GLY A 20 17.06 -7.18 9.36
CA GLY A 20 17.38 -6.54 8.09
C GLY A 20 16.85 -5.10 7.98
N ILE A 21 17.65 -4.23 7.39
CA ILE A 21 17.21 -2.88 7.03
C ILE A 21 16.40 -3.00 5.73
N LYS A 22 15.08 -3.07 5.85
CA LYS A 22 14.18 -3.21 4.71
C LYS A 22 14.15 -1.95 3.85
N LYS A 23 14.25 -2.11 2.53
CA LYS A 23 13.99 -1.02 1.57
C LYS A 23 12.49 -0.70 1.56
N ARG A 24 12.15 0.56 1.31
CA ARG A 24 10.75 0.94 1.02
C ARG A 24 10.34 0.27 -0.29
N TRP A 25 9.13 -0.31 -0.32
CA TRP A 25 8.57 -0.83 -1.56
C TRP A 25 8.33 0.32 -2.54
N SER A 26 8.60 0.10 -3.83
CA SER A 26 8.32 1.11 -4.85
C SER A 26 6.82 1.13 -5.11
N GLN A 27 6.19 2.29 -4.90
CA GLN A 27 4.80 2.51 -5.25
C GLN A 27 4.74 3.02 -6.69
N ARG A 28 3.85 2.43 -7.51
CA ARG A 28 3.67 2.85 -8.91
C ARG A 28 3.17 4.30 -9.03
N TYR A 29 2.51 4.80 -7.99
CA TYR A 29 2.00 6.16 -7.89
C TYR A 29 2.41 6.79 -6.56
N GLU A 30 3.04 7.96 -6.60
CA GLU A 30 3.45 8.67 -5.39
C GLU A 30 2.27 9.34 -4.68
N SER A 31 2.42 9.59 -3.38
CA SER A 31 1.40 10.32 -2.62
C SER A 31 1.32 11.78 -3.06
N LEU A 32 0.09 12.30 -3.17
CA LEU A 32 -0.16 13.71 -3.52
C LEU A 32 0.03 14.69 -2.34
N LEU A 33 0.58 14.21 -1.22
CA LEU A 33 0.83 15.02 -0.04
C LEU A 33 1.90 16.08 -0.37
N GLY A 34 1.60 17.35 -0.09
CA GLY A 34 2.48 18.47 -0.42
C GLY A 34 2.42 18.94 -1.88
N HIS A 35 1.59 18.34 -2.73
CA HIS A 35 1.38 18.84 -4.09
C HIS A 35 0.51 20.09 -4.13
N ASP A 36 0.75 20.96 -5.11
CA ASP A 36 0.00 22.19 -5.28
C ASP A 36 -1.49 21.93 -5.53
N LYS A 37 -2.34 22.58 -4.74
CA LYS A 37 -3.81 22.45 -4.81
C LYS A 37 -4.37 22.80 -6.19
N LYS A 38 -3.70 23.71 -6.94
CA LYS A 38 -4.12 24.10 -8.30
C LYS A 38 -3.91 22.96 -9.29
N GLY A 39 -2.74 22.32 -9.27
CA GLY A 39 -2.43 21.17 -10.13
C GLY A 39 -3.34 19.98 -9.82
N LEU A 40 -3.60 19.74 -8.54
CA LEU A 40 -4.50 18.67 -8.09
C LEU A 40 -5.94 18.85 -8.62
N LYS A 41 -6.48 20.08 -8.57
CA LYS A 41 -7.81 20.38 -9.11
C LYS A 41 -7.89 20.17 -10.62
N LYS A 42 -6.84 20.56 -11.37
CA LYS A 42 -6.80 20.34 -12.82
C LYS A 42 -6.80 18.84 -13.17
N MET A 43 -6.01 18.05 -12.45
CA MET A 43 -5.96 16.60 -12.61
C MET A 43 -7.30 15.93 -12.26
N GLN A 44 -7.92 16.33 -11.15
CA GLN A 44 -9.25 15.84 -10.76
C GLN A 44 -10.32 16.19 -11.79
N ALA A 45 -10.33 17.42 -12.30
CA ALA A 45 -11.28 17.86 -13.33
C ALA A 45 -11.12 17.09 -14.64
N ASN A 46 -9.88 16.88 -15.10
CA ASN A 46 -9.60 16.10 -16.30
C ASN A 46 -10.01 14.62 -16.14
N ASN A 47 -9.76 14.03 -14.97
CA ASN A 47 -10.19 12.66 -14.68
C ASN A 47 -11.72 12.53 -14.59
N ALA A 48 -12.41 13.54 -14.05
CA ALA A 48 -13.88 13.57 -14.00
C ALA A 48 -14.51 13.67 -15.39
N GLN A 49 -13.90 14.43 -16.31
CA GLN A 49 -14.31 14.49 -17.71
C GLN A 49 -14.10 13.15 -18.41
N ALA A 50 -12.92 12.52 -18.24
CA ALA A 50 -12.65 11.19 -18.79
C ALA A 50 -13.62 10.12 -18.22
N ALA A 51 -13.99 10.21 -16.94
CA ALA A 51 -14.98 9.34 -16.33
C ALA A 51 -16.42 9.60 -16.82
N ALA A 52 -16.71 10.80 -17.32
CA ALA A 52 -17.99 11.11 -17.95
C ALA A 52 -18.05 10.61 -19.40
N GLU A 53 -16.90 10.47 -20.07
CA GLU A 53 -16.77 9.91 -21.42
C GLU A 53 -16.73 8.37 -21.44
N THR A 54 -16.49 7.72 -20.30
CA THR A 54 -16.69 6.28 -20.18
C THR A 54 -18.19 5.99 -20.04
N PRO A 55 -18.83 5.26 -20.96
CA PRO A 55 -20.16 4.73 -20.71
C PRO A 55 -20.04 3.82 -19.48
N THR A 56 -20.87 4.10 -18.49
CA THR A 56 -21.07 3.26 -17.31
C THR A 56 -21.23 1.82 -17.79
N PRO A 57 -20.35 0.85 -17.45
CA PRO A 57 -20.84 -0.52 -17.44
C PRO A 57 -21.93 -0.52 -16.36
N ALA A 58 -23.17 -0.76 -16.81
CA ALA A 58 -24.33 -0.98 -15.96
C ALA A 58 -23.95 -1.87 -14.75
N PRO A 59 -24.64 -1.76 -13.59
CA PRO A 59 -24.42 -2.66 -12.47
C PRO A 59 -24.85 -4.09 -12.87
N ALA A 60 -23.97 -4.83 -13.54
CA ALA A 60 -24.11 -6.25 -13.76
C ALA A 60 -23.84 -6.93 -12.41
N ALA A 61 -24.91 -6.98 -11.62
CA ALA A 61 -25.11 -8.05 -10.68
C ALA A 61 -24.88 -9.41 -11.37
N ALA A 62 -24.41 -10.35 -10.57
CA ALA A 62 -24.43 -11.81 -10.75
C ALA A 62 -23.13 -12.51 -11.19
N GLN A 63 -22.63 -13.28 -10.20
CA GLN A 63 -21.95 -14.58 -10.30
C GLN A 63 -20.42 -14.65 -10.31
N VAL A 64 -19.87 -14.87 -9.11
CA VAL A 64 -19.17 -16.14 -8.78
C VAL A 64 -19.58 -16.55 -7.35
N PRO A 65 -20.27 -17.69 -7.11
CA PRO A 65 -20.49 -18.17 -5.74
C PRO A 65 -19.17 -18.68 -5.14
N GLN A 66 -18.88 -18.27 -3.91
CA GLN A 66 -17.69 -18.65 -3.12
C GLN A 66 -17.67 -20.14 -2.67
N SER A 67 -18.45 -21.02 -3.32
CA SER A 67 -18.64 -22.41 -2.88
C SER A 67 -17.70 -23.43 -3.53
N ALA A 68 -16.67 -22.99 -4.26
CA ALA A 68 -15.73 -23.89 -4.96
C ALA A 68 -14.50 -24.29 -4.12
N TRP A 69 -14.42 -23.91 -2.84
CA TRP A 69 -13.32 -24.31 -1.95
C TRP A 69 -13.77 -25.29 -0.86
N ALA A 70 -14.57 -26.29 -1.22
CA ALA A 70 -14.72 -27.47 -0.37
C ALA A 70 -13.52 -28.41 -0.63
N PRO A 71 -12.73 -28.80 0.39
CA PRO A 71 -11.80 -29.89 0.25
C PRO A 71 -12.62 -31.18 0.04
N THR A 72 -12.45 -31.84 -1.11
CA THR A 72 -12.93 -33.21 -1.29
C THR A 72 -12.19 -34.10 -0.29
N GLU A 73 -12.87 -34.43 0.80
CA GLU A 73 -12.60 -35.67 1.52
C GLU A 73 -12.97 -36.82 0.58
N ALA A 74 -11.99 -37.62 0.18
CA ALA A 74 -12.22 -38.90 -0.47
C ALA A 74 -12.13 -40.01 0.58
N PRO A 75 -13.21 -40.76 0.84
CA PRO A 75 -13.13 -42.00 1.60
C PRO A 75 -12.96 -43.19 0.66
N VAL A 76 -11.84 -43.91 0.75
CA VAL A 76 -11.71 -45.39 0.84
C VAL A 76 -10.25 -45.78 1.06
#